data_AF-A0A166U5D0-F1
#
_entry.id   AF-A0A166U5D0-F1
#
_cell.length_a   1.000
_cell.length_b   1.000
_cell.length_c   1.000
_cell.angle_alpha   90.00
_cell.angle_beta   90.00
_cell.angle_gamma   90.00
#
_symmetry.space_group_name_H-M   'P 1'
#
loop_
_entity.id
_entity.type
_entity.pdbx_description
1 polymer ?
#
loop_
_entity_poly.entity_id
_entity_poly.type
_entity_poly.pdbx_seq_one_letter_code
_entity_poly.pdbx_strand_id
1 'polypeptide(L)'
;MSVCPTERRNGENRARLEMDAADSSAPITLRTRKFITNRLLARRQFVIDVLHPSRPNVSKADLSVKLAALYKTEKDRVVTFGFRTQFGGGRSTGFALIYDDEASQKKFEPKYRLVRSGLGTKVDKASRKLRKERKNRGKKFRGTKKVKASEASKKK
;
A
#
# COMPACT_ATOMS: atom_id res chain seq x y z
N MET A 1 6.62 -43.56 24.70
CA MET A 1 6.86 -42.10 24.66
C MET A 1 5.51 -41.41 24.58
N SER A 2 5.03 -40.86 25.70
CA SER A 2 3.71 -40.25 25.83
C SER A 2 3.73 -38.82 25.27
N VAL A 3 3.08 -38.62 24.12
CA VAL A 3 2.90 -37.30 23.49
C VAL A 3 2.10 -36.42 24.45
N CYS A 4 2.59 -35.22 24.74
CA CYS A 4 2.04 -34.33 25.76
C CYS A 4 0.60 -33.89 25.36
N PRO A 5 -0.39 -33.82 26.29
CA PRO A 5 -1.78 -33.44 25.96
C PRO A 5 -1.96 -32.03 25.36
N THR A 6 -0.91 -31.22 25.36
CA THR A 6 -0.84 -29.89 24.73
C THR A 6 -0.56 -29.97 23.22
N GLU A 7 0.17 -30.98 22.74
CA GLU A 7 0.48 -31.14 21.32
C GLU A 7 -0.72 -31.60 20.49
N ARG A 8 -1.58 -32.47 21.07
CA ARG A 8 -2.85 -32.88 20.43
C ARG A 8 -3.86 -31.72 20.34
N ARG A 9 -3.94 -30.87 21.37
CA ARG A 9 -4.81 -29.68 21.38
C ARG A 9 -4.39 -28.63 20.34
N ASN A 10 -3.09 -28.52 20.05
CA ASN A 10 -2.59 -27.60 19.02
C ASN A 10 -2.87 -28.11 17.59
N GLY A 11 -2.94 -29.43 17.37
CA GLY A 11 -3.32 -30.03 16.08
C GLY A 11 -4.82 -29.89 15.78
N GLU A 12 -5.67 -30.12 16.77
CA GLU A 12 -7.14 -30.03 16.64
C GLU A 12 -7.62 -28.58 16.41
N ASN A 13 -6.98 -27.60 17.06
CA ASN A 13 -7.26 -26.18 16.80
C ASN A 13 -6.82 -25.72 15.40
N ARG A 14 -5.82 -26.39 14.80
CA ARG A 14 -5.36 -26.12 13.44
C ARG A 14 -6.33 -26.70 12.41
N ALA A 15 -6.83 -27.91 12.65
CA ALA A 15 -7.81 -28.57 11.79
C ALA A 15 -9.21 -27.91 11.83
N ARG A 16 -9.63 -27.37 13.00
CA ARG A 16 -10.89 -26.60 13.09
C ARG A 16 -10.84 -25.24 12.40
N LEU A 17 -9.65 -24.66 12.23
CA LEU A 17 -9.46 -23.42 11.45
C LEU A 17 -9.43 -23.65 9.93
N GLU A 18 -9.35 -24.90 9.47
CA GLU A 18 -9.30 -25.24 8.04
C GLU A 18 -10.69 -25.47 7.41
N MET A 19 -11.76 -25.62 8.22
CA MET A 19 -13.11 -25.88 7.69
C MET A 19 -14.02 -24.65 7.54
N ASP A 20 -13.61 -23.49 8.09
CA ASP A 20 -14.32 -22.19 7.92
C ASP A 20 -13.54 -21.20 7.02
N ALA A 21 -12.64 -21.72 6.17
CA ALA A 21 -11.94 -20.90 5.20
C ALA A 21 -12.86 -20.66 3.98
N ALA A 22 -13.57 -19.53 3.98
CA ALA A 22 -14.32 -19.07 2.80
C ALA A 22 -13.50 -19.24 1.51
N ASP A 23 -14.09 -19.91 0.52
CA ASP A 23 -13.44 -20.30 -0.73
C ASP A 23 -12.73 -19.10 -1.40
N SER A 24 -11.39 -19.14 -1.37
CA SER A 24 -10.56 -18.09 -1.97
C SER A 24 -10.60 -18.11 -3.52
N SER A 25 -11.14 -19.19 -4.10
CA SER A 25 -11.28 -19.44 -5.54
C SER A 25 -12.57 -18.88 -6.15
N ALA A 26 -13.51 -18.38 -5.32
CA ALA A 26 -14.78 -17.87 -5.82
C ALA A 26 -14.58 -16.75 -6.86
N PRO A 27 -15.40 -16.71 -7.93
CA PRO A 27 -15.22 -15.76 -9.02
C PRO A 27 -15.40 -14.32 -8.53
N ILE A 28 -14.51 -13.44 -9.02
CA ILE A 28 -14.52 -12.01 -8.69
C ILE A 28 -14.83 -11.24 -9.97
N THR A 29 -15.87 -10.42 -9.91
CA THR A 29 -16.27 -9.58 -11.04
C THR A 29 -15.79 -8.15 -10.81
N LEU A 30 -14.99 -7.64 -11.75
CA LEU A 30 -14.52 -6.26 -11.74
C LEU A 30 -15.39 -5.42 -12.67
N ARG A 31 -15.89 -4.30 -12.17
CA ARG A 31 -16.59 -3.29 -12.97
C ARG A 31 -15.86 -1.97 -12.86
N THR A 32 -15.54 -1.37 -14.00
CA THR A 32 -14.91 -0.06 -14.06
C THR A 32 -15.96 1.01 -14.30
N ARG A 33 -15.92 2.10 -13.52
CA ARG A 33 -16.81 3.26 -13.64
C ARG A 33 -15.99 4.54 -13.77
N LYS A 34 -16.57 5.55 -14.40
CA LYS A 34 -15.97 6.89 -14.54
C LYS A 34 -14.53 6.81 -15.10
N PHE A 35 -14.39 6.11 -16.23
CA PHE A 35 -13.09 5.90 -16.86
C PHE A 35 -12.63 7.17 -17.58
N ILE A 36 -11.44 7.64 -17.22
CA ILE A 36 -10.84 8.85 -17.80
C ILE A 36 -9.41 8.55 -18.23
N THR A 37 -9.10 8.85 -19.48
CA THR A 37 -7.73 8.84 -20.02
C THR A 37 -7.10 10.20 -19.76
N ASN A 38 -6.19 10.28 -18.78
CA ASN A 38 -5.50 11.53 -18.44
C ASN A 38 -4.11 11.57 -19.11
N ARG A 39 -4.03 12.30 -20.22
CA ARG A 39 -2.79 12.46 -20.99
C ARG A 39 -1.75 13.33 -20.30
N LEU A 40 -2.16 14.31 -19.50
CA LEU A 40 -1.23 15.20 -18.77
C LEU A 40 -0.36 14.43 -17.76
N LEU A 41 -0.92 13.34 -17.22
CA LEU A 41 -0.25 12.49 -16.23
C LEU A 41 0.15 11.12 -16.79
N ALA A 42 0.03 10.92 -18.11
CA ALA A 42 0.32 9.67 -18.82
C ALA A 42 -0.29 8.43 -18.12
N ARG A 43 -1.58 8.53 -17.75
CA ARG A 43 -2.28 7.46 -17.04
C ARG A 43 -3.76 7.39 -17.34
N ARG A 44 -4.33 6.20 -17.13
CA ARG A 44 -5.77 5.94 -17.15
C ARG A 44 -6.23 5.84 -15.70
N GLN A 45 -7.31 6.53 -15.36
CA GLN A 45 -7.83 6.59 -14.00
C GLN A 45 -9.33 6.28 -13.98
N PHE A 46 -9.75 5.47 -13.02
CA PHE A 46 -11.14 5.03 -12.92
C PHE A 46 -11.47 4.53 -11.51
N VAL A 47 -12.77 4.50 -11.24
CA VAL A 47 -13.32 3.85 -10.04
C VAL A 47 -13.51 2.37 -10.35
N ILE A 48 -13.13 1.51 -9.40
CA ILE A 48 -13.35 0.07 -9.48
C ILE A 48 -14.41 -0.33 -8.47
N ASP A 49 -15.42 -1.03 -8.96
CA ASP A 49 -16.33 -1.81 -8.15
C ASP A 49 -15.91 -3.28 -8.24
N VAL A 50 -15.62 -3.88 -7.08
CA VAL A 50 -15.25 -5.29 -6.95
C VAL A 50 -16.43 -6.02 -6.34
N LEU A 51 -17.01 -6.95 -7.10
CA LEU A 51 -18.06 -7.85 -6.62
C LEU A 51 -17.43 -9.19 -6.21
N HIS A 52 -17.65 -9.59 -4.96
CA HIS A 52 -17.11 -10.79 -4.33
C HIS A 52 -18.17 -11.38 -3.39
N PRO A 53 -19.24 -12.01 -3.92
CA PRO A 53 -20.38 -12.43 -3.12
C PRO A 53 -20.05 -13.54 -2.10
N SER A 54 -19.18 -14.48 -2.47
CA SER A 54 -18.84 -15.65 -1.64
C SER A 54 -17.48 -15.54 -0.95
N ARG A 55 -16.68 -14.51 -1.30
CA ARG A 55 -15.34 -14.28 -0.74
C ARG A 55 -15.39 -13.08 0.22
N PRO A 56 -14.56 -13.05 1.27
CA PRO A 56 -14.28 -11.81 2.02
C PRO A 56 -13.53 -10.78 1.14
N ASN A 57 -12.78 -9.88 1.77
CA ASN A 57 -12.09 -8.82 1.05
C ASN A 57 -11.04 -9.37 0.05
N VAL A 58 -10.94 -8.73 -1.10
CA VAL A 58 -9.99 -9.08 -2.16
C VAL A 58 -8.66 -8.38 -1.92
N SER A 59 -7.56 -9.11 -2.07
CA SER A 59 -6.22 -8.53 -1.92
C SER A 59 -5.93 -7.54 -3.07
N LYS A 60 -5.18 -6.47 -2.78
CA LYS A 60 -4.79 -5.50 -3.82
C LYS A 60 -3.86 -6.11 -4.86
N ALA A 61 -3.07 -7.12 -4.47
CA ALA A 61 -2.18 -7.83 -5.37
C ALA A 61 -2.98 -8.61 -6.43
N ASP A 62 -4.05 -9.30 -6.02
CA ASP A 62 -4.93 -10.06 -6.92
C ASP A 62 -5.65 -9.11 -7.90
N LEU A 63 -6.12 -7.96 -7.39
CA LEU A 63 -6.75 -6.92 -8.21
C LEU A 63 -5.78 -6.34 -9.24
N SER A 64 -4.54 -6.03 -8.85
CA SER A 64 -3.53 -5.54 -9.78
C SER A 64 -3.22 -6.55 -10.89
N VAL A 65 -3.15 -7.85 -10.57
CA VAL A 65 -2.95 -8.92 -11.57
C VAL A 65 -4.13 -9.01 -12.54
N LYS A 66 -5.36 -8.99 -12.04
CA LYS A 66 -6.56 -9.06 -12.89
C LYS A 66 -6.71 -7.83 -13.79
N LEU A 67 -6.43 -6.64 -13.27
CA LEU A 67 -6.46 -5.41 -14.06
C LEU A 67 -5.34 -5.34 -15.10
N ALA A 68 -4.14 -5.82 -14.75
CA ALA A 68 -3.03 -5.96 -15.67
C ALA A 68 -3.41 -6.84 -16.87
N ALA A 69 -4.04 -7.99 -16.61
CA ALA A 69 -4.55 -8.88 -17.66
C ALA A 69 -5.65 -8.23 -18.52
N LEU A 70 -6.64 -7.57 -17.90
CA LEU A 70 -7.75 -6.92 -18.60
C LEU A 70 -7.30 -5.80 -19.54
N TYR A 71 -6.35 -4.98 -19.10
CA TYR A 71 -5.88 -3.80 -19.85
C TYR A 71 -4.57 -4.03 -20.59
N LYS A 72 -4.05 -5.27 -20.62
CA LYS A 72 -2.79 -5.65 -21.28
C LYS A 72 -1.63 -4.79 -20.83
N THR A 73 -1.44 -4.70 -19.52
CA THR A 73 -0.35 -3.94 -18.89
C THR A 73 0.37 -4.80 -17.87
N GLU A 74 1.56 -4.38 -17.45
CA GLU A 74 2.29 -5.03 -16.38
C GLU A 74 1.69 -4.71 -15.00
N LYS A 75 1.77 -5.66 -14.08
CA LYS A 75 1.27 -5.52 -12.70
C LYS A 75 1.84 -4.29 -11.99
N ASP A 76 3.11 -3.97 -12.24
CA ASP A 76 3.83 -2.92 -11.53
C ASP A 76 3.34 -1.53 -11.90
N ARG A 77 2.80 -1.36 -13.12
CA ARG A 77 2.21 -0.11 -13.61
C ARG A 77 0.80 0.16 -13.06
N VAL A 78 0.16 -0.85 -12.46
CA VAL A 78 -1.20 -0.77 -11.92
C VAL A 78 -1.17 -0.44 -10.43
N VAL A 79 -1.64 0.74 -10.08
CA VAL A 79 -1.75 1.20 -8.69
C VAL A 79 -3.22 1.22 -8.28
N THR A 80 -3.56 0.40 -7.28
CA THR A 80 -4.92 0.32 -6.72
C THR A 80 -4.94 0.84 -5.28
N PHE A 81 -5.91 1.70 -4.94
CA PHE A 81 -6.01 2.31 -3.61
C PHE A 81 -7.44 2.69 -3.23
N GLY A 82 -7.63 3.04 -1.95
CA GLY A 82 -8.89 3.60 -1.47
C GLY A 82 -10.05 2.60 -1.42
N PHE A 83 -9.77 1.29 -1.37
CA PHE A 83 -10.83 0.28 -1.24
C PHE A 83 -11.56 0.40 0.09
N ARG A 84 -12.89 0.51 0.01
CA ARG A 84 -13.81 0.42 1.14
C ARG A 84 -14.88 -0.60 0.79
N THR A 85 -15.05 -1.58 1.68
CA THR A 85 -16.11 -2.58 1.63
C THR A 85 -17.45 -1.94 1.99
N GLN A 86 -18.49 -2.26 1.24
CA GLN A 86 -19.88 -1.89 1.56
C GLN A 86 -20.29 -2.58 2.87
N PHE A 87 -21.18 -1.94 3.63
CA PHE A 87 -21.84 -2.60 4.75
C PHE A 87 -22.62 -3.83 4.25
N GLY A 88 -22.52 -4.95 4.96
CA GLY A 88 -23.06 -6.24 4.53
C GLY A 88 -22.16 -7.05 3.60
N GLY A 89 -20.99 -6.54 3.19
CA GLY A 89 -20.03 -7.29 2.38
C GLY A 89 -20.44 -7.43 0.91
N GLY A 90 -19.81 -8.37 0.18
CA GLY A 90 -20.14 -8.69 -1.21
C GLY A 90 -19.69 -7.68 -2.27
N ARG A 91 -19.48 -6.42 -1.88
CA ARG A 91 -19.07 -5.33 -2.77
C ARG A 91 -18.05 -4.41 -2.12
N SER A 92 -17.03 -4.04 -2.89
CA SER A 92 -16.03 -3.04 -2.50
C SER A 92 -15.89 -2.00 -3.60
N THR A 93 -15.69 -0.76 -3.18
CA THR A 93 -15.43 0.36 -4.10
C THR A 93 -14.04 0.89 -3.85
N GLY A 94 -13.30 1.18 -4.91
CA GLY A 94 -11.95 1.72 -4.82
C GLY A 94 -11.56 2.50 -6.08
N PHE A 95 -10.29 2.87 -6.16
CA PHE A 95 -9.75 3.62 -7.28
C PHE A 95 -8.53 2.92 -7.85
N ALA A 96 -8.39 2.96 -9.17
CA ALA A 96 -7.22 2.44 -9.85
C ALA A 96 -6.64 3.44 -10.84
N LEU A 97 -5.32 3.35 -10.94
CA LEU A 97 -4.49 4.09 -11.87
C LEU A 97 -3.67 3.09 -12.65
N ILE A 98 -3.66 3.23 -13.97
CA ILE A 98 -2.81 2.48 -14.88
C ILE A 98 -1.92 3.48 -15.59
N TYR A 99 -0.62 3.45 -15.30
CA TYR A 99 0.35 4.31 -15.99
C TYR A 99 0.78 3.67 -17.31
N ASP A 100 1.06 4.51 -18.31
CA ASP A 100 1.63 4.04 -19.56
C ASP A 100 3.12 3.66 -19.37
N ASP A 101 3.88 4.50 -18.64
CA ASP A 101 5.31 4.32 -18.34
C ASP A 101 5.66 4.27 -16.83
N GLU A 102 6.71 3.53 -16.48
CA GLU A 102 7.23 3.46 -15.10
C GLU A 102 7.86 4.78 -14.62
N ALA A 103 8.53 5.51 -15.53
CA ALA A 103 9.13 6.79 -15.19
C ALA A 103 8.06 7.81 -14.77
N SER A 104 6.94 7.83 -15.51
CA SER A 104 5.76 8.63 -15.21
C SER A 104 5.14 8.24 -13.87
N GLN A 105 5.03 6.93 -13.60
CA GLN A 105 4.54 6.44 -12.32
C GLN A 105 5.38 6.93 -11.13
N LYS A 106 6.71 6.80 -11.20
CA LYS A 106 7.63 7.25 -10.12
C LYS A 106 7.59 8.77 -9.91
N LYS A 107 7.35 9.54 -10.98
CA LYS A 107 7.27 11.01 -10.92
C LYS A 107 5.96 11.50 -10.29
N PHE A 108 4.82 10.91 -10.67
CA PHE A 108 3.50 11.42 -10.30
C PHE A 108 2.90 10.77 -9.05
N GLU A 109 3.30 9.56 -8.68
CA GLU A 109 2.78 8.94 -7.46
C GLU A 109 3.34 9.59 -6.19
N PRO A 110 2.49 9.79 -5.17
CA PRO A 110 2.97 10.11 -3.84
C PRO A 110 3.95 9.06 -3.29
N LYS A 111 5.04 9.53 -2.68
CA LYS A 111 6.13 8.68 -2.16
C LYS A 111 5.66 7.53 -1.26
N TYR A 112 4.61 7.74 -0.45
CA TYR A 112 4.11 6.69 0.44
C TYR A 112 3.52 5.48 -0.29
N ARG A 113 3.04 5.65 -1.53
CA ARG A 113 2.53 4.56 -2.35
C ARG A 113 3.66 3.81 -3.03
N LEU A 114 4.66 4.53 -3.53
CA LEU A 114 5.89 3.93 -4.08
C LEU A 114 6.56 2.99 -3.06
N VAL A 115 6.63 3.41 -1.79
CA VAL A 115 7.16 2.57 -0.70
C VAL A 115 6.30 1.32 -0.47
N ARG A 116 4.96 1.42 -0.55
CA ARG A 116 4.06 0.26 -0.39
C ARG A 116 4.14 -0.72 -1.56
N SER A 117 4.41 -0.23 -2.77
CA SER A 117 4.61 -1.05 -3.97
C SER A 117 6.03 -1.60 -4.08
N GLY A 118 6.96 -1.24 -3.18
CA GLY A 118 8.36 -1.66 -3.23
C GLY A 118 9.24 -0.90 -4.24
N LEU A 119 8.69 0.08 -4.96
CA LEU A 119 9.41 0.89 -5.96
C LEU A 119 10.22 2.05 -5.35
N GLY A 120 10.07 2.31 -4.05
CA GLY A 120 10.75 3.40 -3.36
C GLY A 120 11.20 3.01 -1.97
N THR A 121 12.33 3.54 -1.53
CA THR A 121 12.84 3.31 -0.17
C THR A 121 12.14 4.21 0.82
N LYS A 122 11.89 3.67 2.02
CA LYS A 122 11.36 4.46 3.13
C LYS A 122 12.45 5.43 3.58
N VAL A 123 12.15 6.72 3.56
CA VAL A 123 13.08 7.74 4.06
C VAL A 123 12.98 7.79 5.58
N ASP A 124 14.00 7.31 6.26
CA ASP A 124 14.09 7.42 7.71
C ASP A 124 14.36 8.86 8.13
N LYS A 125 13.48 9.37 9.00
CA LYS A 125 13.54 10.74 9.50
C LYS A 125 13.43 10.72 11.01
N ALA A 126 14.23 11.57 11.66
CA ALA A 126 14.06 11.85 13.08
C ALA A 126 12.63 12.32 13.38
N SER A 127 12.18 12.06 14.61
CA SER A 127 10.82 12.37 15.04
C SER A 127 10.44 13.84 14.79
N ARG A 128 9.15 14.10 14.59
CA ARG A 128 8.65 15.46 14.31
C ARG A 128 9.05 16.45 15.43
N LYS A 129 9.07 15.99 16.69
CA LYS A 129 9.50 16.76 17.86
C LYS A 129 10.98 17.13 17.77
N LEU A 130 11.87 16.15 17.59
CA LEU A 130 13.33 16.37 17.49
C LEU A 130 13.69 17.31 16.34
N ARG A 131 13.00 17.20 15.20
CA ARG A 131 13.21 18.12 14.06
C ARG A 131 12.80 19.56 14.38
N LYS A 132 11.67 19.75 15.09
CA LYS A 132 11.20 21.07 15.51
C LYS A 132 12.12 21.68 16.57
N GLU A 133 12.57 20.90 17.54
CA GLU A 133 13.52 21.35 18.55
C GLU A 133 14.86 21.74 17.93
N ARG A 134 15.41 20.92 17.01
CA ARG A 134 16.62 21.26 16.24
C ARG A 134 16.44 22.56 15.46
N LYS A 135 15.28 22.75 14.80
CA LYS A 135 14.95 24.00 14.09
C LYS A 135 14.91 25.20 15.05
N ASN A 136 14.27 25.07 16.21
CA ASN A 136 14.17 26.14 17.19
C ASN A 136 15.52 26.49 17.82
N ARG A 137 16.39 25.50 18.08
CA ARG A 137 17.79 25.74 18.50
C ARG A 137 18.57 26.49 17.42
N GLY A 138 18.44 26.10 16.15
CA GLY A 138 19.09 26.78 15.03
C GLY A 138 18.59 28.21 14.77
N LYS A 139 17.35 28.54 15.16
CA LYS A 139 16.84 29.92 15.08
C LYS A 139 17.52 30.90 16.04
N LYS A 140 18.15 30.42 17.13
CA LYS A 140 18.83 31.28 18.13
C LYS A 140 20.13 31.90 17.63
N PHE A 141 20.74 31.32 16.61
CA PHE A 141 22.00 31.81 16.03
C PHE A 141 21.72 32.58 14.73
N ARG A 142 22.68 33.37 14.22
CA ARG A 142 22.55 34.13 12.96
C ARG A 142 23.75 33.86 12.04
N GLY A 143 23.53 33.89 10.73
CA GLY A 143 24.57 33.66 9.72
C GLY A 143 25.25 32.29 9.86
N THR A 144 26.56 32.26 9.64
CA THR A 144 27.40 31.04 9.71
C THR A 144 27.43 30.40 11.11
N LYS A 145 27.12 31.15 12.17
CA LYS A 145 27.00 30.60 13.54
C LYS A 145 25.87 29.57 13.66
N LYS A 146 24.85 29.60 12.79
CA LYS A 146 23.79 28.55 12.74
C LYS A 146 24.33 27.19 12.34
N VAL A 147 25.25 27.16 11.36
CA VAL A 147 25.84 25.93 10.84
C VAL A 147 26.84 25.37 11.87
N LYS A 148 27.69 26.24 12.43
CA LYS A 148 28.68 25.86 13.46
C LYS A 148 28.06 25.34 14.76
N ALA A 149 26.88 25.84 15.16
CA ALA A 149 26.16 25.35 16.33
C ALA A 149 25.41 24.02 16.08
N SER A 150 25.26 23.62 14.80
CA SER A 150 24.62 22.36 14.41
C SER A 150 25.62 21.21 14.21
N GLU A 151 26.89 21.54 13.94
CA GLU A 151 28.01 20.60 13.99
C GLU A 151 28.37 20.33 15.45
N ALA A 152 28.59 19.05 15.80
CA ALA A 152 29.15 18.72 17.10
C ALA A 152 30.54 19.37 17.21
N SER A 153 30.84 19.99 18.34
CA SER A 153 32.19 20.52 18.57
C SER A 153 33.20 19.40 18.38
N LYS A 154 34.14 19.56 17.43
CA LYS A 154 35.33 18.70 17.36
C LYS A 154 36.02 18.84 18.72
N LYS A 155 35.89 17.82 19.57
CA LYS A 155 36.64 17.75 20.83
C LYS A 155 38.13 17.79 20.46
N LYS A 156 38.84 18.76 21.04
CA LYS A 156 40.29 18.65 21.24
C LYS A 156 40.57 17.56 22.26
#